data_AF-A0A5K7YYJ7-F1
#
_entry.id   AF-A0A5K7YYJ7-F1
#
_cell.length_a   1.000
_cell.length_b   1.000
_cell.length_c   1.000
_cell.angle_alpha   90.00
_cell.angle_beta   90.00
_cell.angle_gamma   90.00
#
_symmetry.space_group_name_H-M   'P 1'
#
loop_
_entity.id
_entity.type
_entity.pdbx_description
1 polymer ?
#
loop_
_entity_poly.entity_id
_entity_poly.type
_entity_poly.pdbx_seq_one_letter_code
_entity_poly.pdbx_strand_id
1 'polypeptide(L)'
;MAYVKQREQFGKKIAQFQVTQHKLADMVTKIELARLITYKAAWNFDQGRIDPKLTSMAKMNAARTAVKVADEAIQLPGGYGYMTEYEVERFYRDAKITEI
;
A
#
# COMPACT_ATOMS: atom_id res chain seq x y z
N MET A 1 7.49 1.04 7.68
CA MET A 1 8.92 0.69 7.48
C MET A 1 9.74 0.69 8.78
N ALA A 2 9.53 1.59 9.75
CA ALA A 2 10.34 1.66 10.96
C ALA A 2 10.33 0.37 11.81
N TYR A 3 9.15 -0.22 12.02
CA TYR A 3 8.97 -1.41 12.86
C TYR A 3 9.84 -2.60 12.43
N VAL A 4 9.81 -2.99 11.15
CA VAL A 4 10.55 -4.17 10.65
C VAL A 4 12.07 -4.00 10.74
N LYS A 5 12.58 -2.77 10.82
CA LYS A 5 14.01 -2.46 11.01
C LYS A 5 14.45 -2.47 12.47
N GLN A 6 13.51 -2.42 13.40
CA GLN A 6 13.75 -2.40 14.85
C GLN A 6 13.46 -3.76 15.49
N ARG A 7 12.42 -4.46 15.03
CA ARG A 7 12.01 -5.75 15.58
C ARG A 7 13.00 -6.84 15.19
N GLU A 8 13.43 -7.61 16.19
CA GLU A 8 14.27 -8.80 16.03
C GLU A 8 13.49 -10.07 16.37
N GLN A 9 13.69 -11.11 15.57
CA GLN A 9 13.15 -12.44 15.80
C GLN A 9 14.09 -13.49 15.17
N PHE A 10 14.21 -14.66 15.78
CA PHE A 10 15.13 -15.71 15.33
C PHE A 10 16.57 -15.20 15.11
N GLY A 11 17.06 -14.35 16.02
CA GLY A 11 18.44 -13.85 16.02
C GLY A 11 18.76 -12.79 14.96
N LYS A 12 17.76 -12.25 14.25
CA LYS A 12 17.97 -11.16 13.29
C LYS A 12 16.78 -10.23 13.14
N LYS A 13 16.99 -9.06 12.53
CA LYS A 13 15.92 -8.09 12.26
C LYS A 13 14.92 -8.65 11.25
N ILE A 14 13.64 -8.34 11.44
CA ILE A 14 12.58 -8.86 10.55
C ILE A 14 12.80 -8.40 9.09
N ALA A 15 13.35 -7.21 8.87
CA ALA A 15 13.71 -6.71 7.55
C ALA A 15 14.77 -7.56 6.80
N GLN A 16 15.46 -8.48 7.48
CA GLN A 16 16.48 -9.37 6.90
C GLN A 16 15.91 -10.74 6.47
N PHE A 17 14.63 -11.03 6.69
CA PHE A 17 13.99 -12.21 6.10
C PHE A 17 13.61 -11.92 4.65
N GLN A 18 14.01 -12.80 3.73
CA GLN A 18 13.68 -12.67 2.30
C GLN A 18 12.17 -12.55 2.07
N VAL A 19 11.35 -13.33 2.79
CA VAL A 19 9.88 -13.24 2.71
C VAL A 19 9.37 -11.82 3.01
N THR A 20 9.95 -11.15 4.01
CA THR A 20 9.62 -9.76 4.33
C THR A 20 10.10 -8.82 3.23
N GLN A 21 11.30 -9.02 2.69
CA GLN A 21 11.83 -8.21 1.60
C GLN A 21 10.97 -8.33 0.33
N HIS A 22 10.54 -9.53 -0.03
CA HIS A 22 9.63 -9.76 -1.17
C HIS A 22 8.30 -9.03 -0.97
N LYS A 23 7.67 -9.16 0.21
CA LYS A 23 6.43 -8.42 0.53
C LYS A 23 6.62 -6.90 0.41
N LEU A 24 7.73 -6.37 0.94
CA LEU A 24 8.02 -4.94 0.84
C LEU A 24 8.23 -4.50 -0.62
N ALA A 25 8.95 -5.28 -1.42
CA ALA A 25 9.19 -5.00 -2.83
C ALA A 25 7.88 -5.00 -3.64
N ASP A 26 7.00 -5.99 -3.40
CA ASP A 26 5.70 -6.07 -4.06
C ASP A 26 4.80 -4.89 -3.70
N MET A 27 4.74 -4.52 -2.41
CA MET A 27 3.97 -3.37 -1.96
C MET A 27 4.45 -2.07 -2.61
N VAL A 28 5.76 -1.81 -2.62
CA VAL A 28 6.33 -0.61 -3.25
C VAL A 28 6.04 -0.61 -4.75
N THR A 29 6.20 -1.74 -5.43
CA THR A 29 5.90 -1.86 -6.86
C THR A 29 4.44 -1.52 -7.16
N LYS A 30 3.49 -2.04 -6.38
CA LYS A 30 2.07 -1.73 -6.54
C LYS A 30 1.78 -0.24 -6.34
N ILE A 31 2.40 0.39 -5.33
CA ILE A 31 2.26 1.83 -5.07
C ILE A 31 2.76 2.64 -6.26
N GLU A 32 3.92 2.31 -6.81
CA GLU A 32 4.46 3.00 -7.99
C GLU A 32 3.53 2.88 -9.20
N LEU A 33 3.02 1.68 -9.48
CA LEU A 33 2.06 1.47 -10.57
C LEU A 33 0.75 2.24 -10.37
N ALA A 34 0.22 2.26 -9.14
CA ALA A 34 -0.97 3.04 -8.79
C ALA A 34 -0.73 4.55 -8.96
N ARG A 35 0.45 5.05 -8.59
CA ARG A 35 0.84 6.44 -8.79
C ARG A 35 0.94 6.78 -10.28
N LEU A 36 1.60 5.93 -11.07
CA LEU A 36 1.79 6.15 -12.50
C LEU A 36 0.46 6.22 -13.26
N ILE A 37 -0.47 5.30 -13.01
CA ILE A 37 -1.78 5.35 -13.70
C ILE A 37 -2.60 6.57 -13.27
N THR A 38 -2.51 6.98 -12.00
CA THR A 38 -3.16 8.19 -11.49
C THR A 38 -2.60 9.44 -12.16
N TYR A 39 -1.27 9.58 -12.24
CA TYR A 39 -0.64 10.71 -12.91
C TYR A 39 -0.88 10.72 -14.42
N LYS A 40 -0.98 9.55 -15.05
CA LYS A 40 -1.39 9.48 -16.46
C LYS A 40 -2.81 10.02 -16.66
N ALA A 41 -3.74 9.68 -15.77
CA ALA A 41 -5.11 10.21 -15.82
C ALA A 41 -5.14 11.74 -15.59
N ALA A 42 -4.41 12.23 -14.58
CA ALA A 42 -4.29 13.65 -14.29
C ALA A 42 -3.67 14.43 -15.46
N TRP A 43 -2.58 13.90 -16.02
CA TRP A 43 -1.94 14.50 -17.20
C TRP A 43 -2.90 14.60 -18.39
N ASN A 44 -3.69 13.56 -18.65
CA ASN A 44 -4.69 13.61 -19.72
C ASN A 44 -5.76 14.68 -19.46
N PHE A 45 -6.20 14.83 -18.22
CA PHE A 45 -7.13 15.87 -17.80
C PHE A 45 -6.55 17.28 -18.06
N ASP A 46 -5.32 17.55 -17.61
CA ASP A 46 -4.63 18.84 -17.77
C ASP A 46 -4.43 19.22 -19.25
N GLN A 47 -4.37 18.22 -20.12
CA GLN A 47 -4.21 18.38 -21.57
C GLN A 47 -5.55 18.51 -22.32
N GLY A 48 -6.68 18.59 -21.60
CA GLY A 48 -8.02 18.63 -22.18
C GLY A 48 -8.46 17.31 -22.85
N ARG A 49 -7.71 16.22 -22.66
CA ARG A 49 -7.97 14.88 -23.22
C ARG A 49 -8.60 13.98 -22.18
N ILE A 50 -9.73 14.40 -21.62
CA ILE A 50 -10.43 13.64 -20.57
C ILE A 50 -10.78 12.25 -21.11
N ASP A 51 -10.29 11.23 -20.41
CA ASP A 51 -10.58 9.82 -20.69
C ASP A 51 -11.24 9.20 -19.43
N PRO A 52 -12.58 9.13 -19.38
CA PRO A 52 -13.30 8.56 -18.24
C PRO A 52 -12.92 7.11 -17.94
N LYS A 53 -12.52 6.36 -18.98
CA LYS A 53 -12.09 4.96 -18.84
C LYS A 53 -10.77 4.90 -18.08
N LEU A 54 -9.80 5.73 -18.46
CA LEU A 54 -8.51 5.83 -17.77
C LEU A 54 -8.67 6.32 -16.32
N THR A 55 -9.51 7.33 -16.09
CA THR A 55 -9.79 7.84 -14.74
C THR A 55 -10.41 6.76 -13.85
N SER A 56 -11.37 6.00 -14.38
CA SER A 56 -12.00 4.88 -13.67
C SER A 56 -11.00 3.77 -13.33
N MET A 57 -10.12 3.42 -14.29
CA MET A 57 -9.03 2.47 -14.04
C MET A 57 -8.07 2.96 -12.96
N ALA A 58 -7.73 4.25 -12.96
CA ALA A 58 -6.85 4.84 -11.96
C ALA A 58 -7.47 4.75 -10.56
N LYS A 59 -8.74 5.17 -10.38
CA LYS A 59 -9.45 5.08 -9.09
C LYS A 59 -9.50 3.63 -8.61
N MET A 60 -9.94 2.71 -9.46
CA MET A 60 -10.08 1.30 -9.11
C MET A 60 -8.73 0.70 -8.68
N ASN A 61 -7.66 0.94 -9.46
CA ASN A 61 -6.36 0.37 -9.18
C ASN A 61 -5.73 0.98 -7.91
N ALA A 62 -5.86 2.28 -7.71
CA ALA A 62 -5.36 2.96 -6.52
C ALA A 62 -6.07 2.47 -5.24
N ALA A 63 -7.40 2.38 -5.27
CA ALA A 63 -8.19 1.89 -4.13
C ALA A 63 -7.82 0.45 -3.73
N ARG A 64 -7.78 -0.48 -4.70
CA ARG A 64 -7.39 -1.87 -4.45
C ARG A 64 -5.95 -1.98 -3.96
N THR A 65 -5.05 -1.16 -4.50
CA THR A 65 -3.65 -1.10 -4.05
C THR A 65 -3.56 -0.64 -2.60
N ALA A 66 -4.30 0.40 -2.22
CA ALA A 66 -4.31 0.91 -0.86
C ALA A 66 -4.77 -0.17 0.14
N VAL A 67 -5.88 -0.86 -0.16
CA VAL A 67 -6.37 -1.97 0.69
C VAL A 67 -5.32 -3.07 0.80
N LYS A 68 -4.75 -3.52 -0.34
CA LYS A 68 -3.79 -4.62 -0.33
C LYS A 68 -2.50 -4.28 0.42
N VAL A 69 -1.99 -3.07 0.27
CA VAL A 69 -0.78 -2.61 0.96
C VAL A 69 -1.04 -2.46 2.45
N ALA A 70 -2.19 -1.90 2.85
CA ALA A 70 -2.53 -1.73 4.25
C ALA A 70 -2.70 -3.08 4.97
N ASP A 71 -3.36 -4.05 4.31
CA ASP A 71 -3.52 -5.42 4.80
C ASP A 71 -2.15 -6.10 5.03
N GLU A 72 -1.26 -6.06 4.04
CA GLU A 72 0.10 -6.61 4.18
C GLU A 72 0.91 -5.88 5.25
N ALA A 73 0.72 -4.57 5.41
CA ALA A 73 1.39 -3.77 6.42
C ALA A 73 0.94 -4.13 7.85
N ILE A 74 -0.34 -4.46 8.08
CA ILE A 74 -0.85 -4.95 9.37
C ILE A 74 -0.16 -6.27 9.77
N GLN A 75 0.15 -7.12 8.80
CA GLN A 75 0.77 -8.42 9.10
C GLN A 75 2.24 -8.29 9.54
N LEU A 76 2.95 -7.22 9.16
CA LEU A 76 4.37 -7.07 9.46
C LEU A 76 4.68 -6.96 10.96
N PRO A 77 3.86 -6.25 11.79
CA PRO A 77 4.00 -6.30 13.24
C PRO A 77 3.39 -7.52 13.94
N GLY A 78 2.66 -8.38 13.21
CA GLY A 78 1.88 -9.46 13.80
C GLY A 78 0.70 -8.92 14.61
N GLY A 79 0.46 -9.47 15.81
CA GLY A 79 -0.65 -9.04 16.67
C GLY A 79 -0.65 -7.54 16.99
N TYR A 80 0.53 -6.91 17.09
CA TYR A 80 0.65 -5.46 17.30
C TYR A 80 0.05 -4.62 16.17
N GLY A 81 -0.04 -5.17 14.95
CA GLY A 81 -0.62 -4.47 13.81
C GLY A 81 -2.13 -4.26 13.92
N TYR A 82 -2.79 -4.95 14.85
CA TYR A 82 -4.20 -4.80 15.16
C TYR A 82 -4.47 -3.94 16.41
N MET A 83 -3.42 -3.49 17.08
CA MET A 83 -3.52 -2.66 18.28
C MET A 83 -3.61 -1.18 17.91
N THR A 84 -4.44 -0.41 18.62
CA THR A 84 -4.73 1.00 18.29
C THR A 84 -3.53 1.93 18.51
N GLU A 85 -2.51 1.48 19.24
CA GLU A 85 -1.22 2.16 19.41
C GLU A 85 -0.41 2.24 18.10
N TYR A 86 -0.74 1.42 17.09
CA TYR A 86 -0.12 1.45 15.77
C TYR A 86 -1.11 1.97 14.73
N GLU A 87 -0.76 3.06 14.05
CA GLU A 87 -1.65 3.71 13.05
C GLU A 87 -2.02 2.82 11.85
N VAL A 88 -1.33 1.69 11.67
CA VAL A 88 -1.53 0.78 10.53
C VAL A 88 -2.94 0.19 10.47
N GLU A 89 -3.57 -0.07 11.62
CA GLU A 89 -4.96 -0.56 11.67
C GLU A 89 -5.94 0.49 11.16
N ARG A 90 -5.72 1.77 11.52
CA ARG A 90 -6.52 2.91 11.06
C ARG A 90 -6.41 3.06 9.55
N PHE A 91 -5.19 2.99 9.00
CA PHE A 91 -4.97 3.08 7.56
C PHE A 91 -5.68 1.97 6.77
N TYR A 92 -5.77 0.76 7.32
CA TYR A 92 -6.53 -0.31 6.69
C TYR A 92 -8.04 -0.04 6.67
N ARG A 93 -8.61 0.41 7.80
CA ARG A 93 -10.02 0.80 7.87
C ARG A 93 -10.35 1.93 6.89
N ASP A 94 -9.49 2.95 6.83
CA ASP A 94 -9.64 4.09 5.91
C ASP A 94 -9.54 3.63 4.45
N ALA A 95 -8.57 2.76 4.13
CA ALA A 95 -8.39 2.22 2.78
C ALA A 95 -9.61 1.43 2.30
N LYS A 96 -10.28 0.67 3.18
CA LYS A 96 -11.46 -0.12 2.81
C LYS A 96 -12.61 0.74 2.28
N ILE A 97 -12.78 1.97 2.77
CA ILE A 97 -13.82 2.88 2.28
C ILE A 97 -13.57 3.26 0.82
N THR A 98 -12.31 3.35 0.40
CA THR A 98 -11.94 3.76 -0.97
C THR A 98 -12.29 2.72 -2.04
N GLU A 99 -12.49 1.46 -1.64
CA GLU A 99 -12.83 0.34 -2.55
C GLU A 99 -14.32 0.31 -2.92
N ILE A 100 -15.15 1.05 -2.19
CA ILE A 100 -16.59 1.24 -2.45
C ILE A 100 -16.75 2.31 -3.55
#